data_AF-A0A7S2N7G5-F1
#
_entry.id   AF-A0A7S2N7G5-F1
#
_cell.length_a   1.000
_cell.length_b   1.000
_cell.length_c   1.000
_cell.angle_alpha   90.00
_cell.angle_beta   90.00
_cell.angle_gamma   90.00
#
_symmetry.space_group_name_H-M   'P 1'
#
loop_
_entity.id
_entity.type
_entity.pdbx_description
1 polymer ?
#
loop_
_entity_poly.entity_id
_entity_poly.type
_entity_poly.pdbx_seq_one_letter_code
_entity_poly.pdbx_strand_id
1 'polypeptide(L)'
;MNKKAVDESKTIIWNGPMGVFEMAKFEIGTKSLMDAVVAATAAGTVTVIGGGDTATACKNYNTEDKVTHCSTGGGASLELLEGKDLPGVAALDDAPAKAAGGGGGATITSVRAREIFDSRGNPTVEVDLMTDL
;
A
#
# COMPACT_ATOMS: atom_id res chain seq x y z
N MET A 1 16.73 10.57 -11.92
CA MET A 1 16.38 10.30 -10.50
C MET A 1 17.17 11.24 -9.60
N ASN A 2 16.55 11.85 -8.58
CA ASN A 2 17.26 12.68 -7.60
C ASN A 2 17.83 11.82 -6.46
N LYS A 3 18.96 11.14 -6.72
CA LYS A 3 19.56 10.19 -5.76
C LYS A 3 19.90 10.84 -4.41
N LYS A 4 20.40 12.07 -4.44
CA LYS A 4 20.77 12.81 -3.23
C LYS A 4 19.60 12.95 -2.26
N ALA A 5 18.41 13.29 -2.76
CA ALA A 5 17.22 13.41 -1.93
C ALA A 5 16.83 12.07 -1.28
N VAL A 6 16.98 10.96 -2.00
CA VAL A 6 16.71 9.61 -1.46
C VAL A 6 17.69 9.27 -0.34
N ASP A 7 18.99 9.48 -0.57
CA ASP A 7 20.05 9.15 0.38
C ASP A 7 19.95 9.97 1.68
N GLU A 8 19.49 11.22 1.60
CA GLU A 8 19.36 12.13 2.75
C GLU A 8 18.03 11.97 3.52
N SER A 9 17.09 11.17 3.00
CA SER A 9 15.76 11.00 3.58
C SER A 9 15.75 10.03 4.76
N LYS A 10 15.10 10.43 5.87
CA LYS A 10 14.82 9.57 7.03
C LYS A 10 13.52 8.78 6.90
N THR A 11 12.60 9.30 6.09
CA THR A 11 11.32 8.66 5.77
C THR A 11 11.03 8.94 4.30
N ILE A 12 10.67 7.90 3.56
CA ILE A 12 10.33 7.98 2.14
C ILE A 12 8.92 7.45 1.98
N ILE A 13 8.06 8.24 1.35
CA ILE A 13 6.74 7.81 0.90
C ILE A 13 6.76 7.92 -0.62
N TRP A 14 6.59 6.79 -1.31
CA TRP A 14 6.62 6.74 -2.75
C TRP A 14 5.30 6.19 -3.30
N ASN A 15 4.55 7.06 -3.97
CA ASN A 15 3.25 6.74 -4.56
C ASN A 15 3.20 7.17 -6.03
N GLY A 16 3.30 6.18 -6.92
CA GLY A 16 3.35 6.34 -8.37
C GLY A 16 4.74 6.03 -8.97
N PRO A 17 4.86 5.08 -9.91
CA PRO A 17 6.13 4.77 -10.57
C PRO A 17 6.68 5.97 -11.36
N MET A 18 7.99 5.97 -11.64
CA MET A 18 8.67 7.09 -12.33
C MET A 18 8.31 7.20 -13.83
N GLY A 19 7.64 6.19 -14.38
CA GLY A 19 7.23 6.08 -15.78
C GLY A 19 6.42 4.81 -16.03
N VAL A 20 6.17 4.50 -17.30
CA VAL A 20 5.41 3.30 -17.75
C VAL A 20 6.27 2.05 -17.60
N PHE A 21 6.42 1.57 -16.37
CA PHE A 21 7.34 0.50 -16.00
C PHE A 21 6.95 -0.87 -16.58
N GLU A 22 5.71 -1.01 -17.02
CA GLU A 22 5.19 -2.18 -17.71
C GLU A 22 5.84 -2.38 -19.09
N MET A 23 6.46 -1.33 -19.64
CA MET A 23 7.22 -1.38 -20.88
C MET A 23 8.71 -1.36 -20.58
N ALA A 24 9.44 -2.43 -20.96
CA ALA A 24 10.88 -2.57 -20.70
C ALA A 24 11.74 -1.37 -21.17
N LYS A 25 11.30 -0.65 -22.22
CA LYS A 25 12.01 0.55 -22.72
C LYS A 25 11.94 1.74 -21.75
N PHE A 26 10.99 1.75 -20.83
CA PHE A 26 10.70 2.87 -19.93
C PHE A 26 10.78 2.49 -18.44
N GLU A 27 11.09 1.23 -18.11
CA GLU A 27 11.11 0.74 -16.73
C GLU A 27 12.34 1.19 -15.92
N ILE A 28 13.43 1.58 -16.59
CA ILE A 28 14.73 1.85 -15.97
C ILE A 28 14.62 2.90 -14.85
N GLY A 29 13.78 3.92 -15.03
CA GLY A 29 13.56 4.96 -14.02
C GLY A 29 12.93 4.41 -12.74
N THR A 30 11.89 3.59 -12.87
CA THR A 30 11.17 2.97 -11.74
C THR A 30 12.05 1.94 -11.05
N LYS A 31 12.76 1.09 -11.81
CA LYS A 31 13.67 0.10 -11.27
C LYS A 31 14.82 0.75 -10.50
N SER A 32 15.46 1.76 -11.08
CA SER A 32 16.56 2.48 -10.41
C SER A 32 16.12 3.16 -9.12
N LEU A 33 14.90 3.70 -9.06
CA LEU A 33 14.38 4.28 -7.82
C LEU A 33 14.07 3.20 -6.78
N MET A 34 13.48 2.07 -7.19
CA MET A 34 13.22 0.94 -6.31
C MET A 34 14.51 0.44 -5.65
N ASP A 35 15.56 0.24 -6.42
CA ASP A 35 16.85 -0.25 -5.90
C ASP A 35 17.45 0.75 -4.88
N ALA A 36 17.29 2.05 -5.11
CA ALA A 36 17.72 3.09 -4.17
C ALA A 36 16.88 3.11 -2.88
N VAL A 37 15.56 2.94 -2.99
CA VAL A 37 14.65 2.87 -1.83
C VAL A 37 14.92 1.63 -0.98
N VAL A 38 15.17 0.48 -1.60
CA VAL A 38 15.55 -0.75 -0.90
C VAL A 38 16.89 -0.55 -0.16
N ALA A 39 17.88 0.06 -0.81
CA ALA A 39 19.15 0.35 -0.16
C ALA A 39 19.01 1.31 1.03
N ALA A 40 18.18 2.35 0.90
CA ALA A 40 17.86 3.26 2.00
C ALA A 40 17.15 2.53 3.16
N THR A 41 16.20 1.64 2.85
CA THR A 41 15.51 0.81 3.86
C THR A 41 16.50 -0.04 4.64
N ALA A 42 17.41 -0.72 3.95
CA ALA A 42 18.46 -1.51 4.58
C ALA A 42 19.40 -0.67 5.47
N ALA A 43 19.56 0.62 5.16
CA ALA A 43 20.32 1.57 5.97
C ALA A 43 19.53 2.16 7.15
N GLY A 44 18.26 1.78 7.34
CA GLY A 44 17.41 2.18 8.47
C GLY A 44 16.42 3.30 8.17
N THR A 45 16.28 3.73 6.91
CA THR A 45 15.22 4.68 6.50
C THR A 45 13.87 3.98 6.49
N VAL A 46 12.83 4.64 7.03
CA VAL A 46 11.46 4.13 6.93
C VAL A 46 10.94 4.35 5.51
N THR A 47 10.48 3.30 4.85
CA THR A 47 10.01 3.38 3.45
C THR A 47 8.58 2.86 3.30
N VAL A 48 7.71 3.69 2.75
CA VAL A 48 6.31 3.37 2.49
C VAL A 48 6.06 3.45 1.00
N ILE A 49 5.72 2.31 0.41
CA ILE A 49 5.26 2.20 -0.97
C ILE A 49 3.73 2.35 -0.96
N GLY A 50 3.21 3.25 -1.79
CA GLY A 50 1.78 3.55 -1.88
C GLY A 50 1.26 3.40 -3.30
N GLY A 51 0.03 2.87 -3.42
CA GLY A 51 -0.67 2.74 -4.69
C GLY A 51 -0.44 1.39 -5.38
N GLY A 52 -1.50 0.91 -6.04
CA GLY A 52 -1.50 -0.39 -6.72
C GLY A 52 -0.38 -0.54 -7.75
N ASP A 53 -0.08 0.51 -8.52
CA ASP A 53 0.96 0.45 -9.56
C ASP A 53 2.37 0.35 -8.95
N THR A 54 2.65 1.11 -7.89
CA THR A 54 3.96 1.05 -7.22
C THR A 54 4.12 -0.25 -6.42
N ALA A 55 3.04 -0.75 -5.81
CA ALA A 55 3.02 -2.08 -5.20
C ALA A 55 3.26 -3.19 -6.24
N THR A 56 2.66 -3.07 -7.43
CA THR A 56 2.89 -4.00 -8.55
C THR A 56 4.34 -3.95 -9.02
N ALA A 57 4.95 -2.77 -9.09
CA ALA A 57 6.38 -2.63 -9.37
C ALA A 57 7.24 -3.31 -8.28
N CYS A 58 6.89 -3.16 -7.00
CA CYS A 58 7.55 -3.88 -5.90
C CYS A 58 7.53 -5.40 -6.09
N LYS A 59 6.37 -5.95 -6.45
CA LYS A 59 6.17 -7.37 -6.72
C LYS A 59 6.97 -7.83 -7.93
N ASN A 60 6.88 -7.12 -9.06
CA ASN A 60 7.63 -7.43 -10.29
C ASN A 60 9.15 -7.45 -10.06
N TYR A 61 9.65 -6.60 -9.17
CA TYR A 61 11.07 -6.52 -8.84
C TYR A 61 11.49 -7.38 -7.65
N ASN A 62 10.58 -8.14 -7.04
CA ASN A 62 10.82 -8.98 -5.85
C ASN A 62 11.44 -8.17 -4.70
N THR A 63 10.74 -7.10 -4.31
CA THR A 63 11.19 -6.12 -3.29
C THR A 63 10.14 -5.83 -2.22
N GLU A 64 9.00 -6.52 -2.23
CA GLU A 64 7.92 -6.32 -1.25
C GLU A 64 8.37 -6.53 0.19
N ASP A 65 9.26 -7.50 0.41
CA ASP A 65 9.88 -7.86 1.69
C ASP A 65 11.07 -6.96 2.07
N LYS A 66 11.48 -6.04 1.19
CA LYS A 66 12.69 -5.22 1.32
C LYS A 66 12.39 -3.74 1.58
N VAL A 67 11.12 -3.39 1.72
CA VAL A 67 10.63 -2.06 2.09
C VAL A 67 9.92 -2.14 3.45
N THR A 68 9.76 -1.03 4.17
CA THR A 68 9.13 -1.07 5.50
C THR A 68 7.63 -1.37 5.42
N HIS A 69 6.94 -0.81 4.42
CA HIS A 69 5.51 -1.04 4.20
C HIS A 69 5.17 -0.93 2.72
N CYS A 70 4.30 -1.83 2.25
CA CYS A 70 3.76 -1.81 0.90
C CYS A 70 2.23 -1.74 0.96
N SER A 71 1.65 -0.66 0.45
CA SER A 71 0.20 -0.39 0.48
C SER A 71 -0.35 -0.23 -0.93
N THR A 72 -1.47 -0.89 -1.21
CA THR A 72 -2.23 -0.72 -2.46
C THR A 72 -3.18 0.47 -2.41
N GLY A 73 -3.40 1.06 -1.23
CA GLY A 73 -4.34 2.16 -0.99
C GLY A 73 -3.82 3.51 -1.47
N GLY A 74 -3.55 3.67 -2.78
CA GLY A 74 -2.91 4.86 -3.35
C GLY A 74 -3.57 6.17 -2.92
N GLY A 75 -4.83 6.40 -3.30
CA GLY A 75 -5.56 7.61 -2.91
C GLY A 75 -5.83 7.70 -1.40
N ALA A 76 -6.29 6.60 -0.79
CA ALA A 76 -6.61 6.56 0.64
C ALA A 76 -5.39 6.86 1.54
N SER A 77 -4.20 6.37 1.17
CA SER A 77 -2.96 6.64 1.90
C SER A 77 -2.53 8.11 1.79
N LEU A 78 -2.77 8.76 0.65
CA LEU A 78 -2.51 10.19 0.50
C LEU A 78 -3.52 11.02 1.28
N GLU A 79 -4.81 10.69 1.23
CA GLU A 79 -5.84 11.36 2.03
C GLU A 79 -5.56 11.25 3.54
N LEU A 80 -5.07 10.09 4.01
CA LEU A 80 -4.61 9.92 5.38
C LEU A 80 -3.44 10.85 5.71
N LEU A 81 -2.45 10.96 4.82
CA LEU A 81 -1.27 11.82 5.01
C LEU A 81 -1.61 13.31 4.93
N GLU A 82 -2.67 13.68 4.20
CA GLU A 82 -3.25 15.02 4.18
C GLU A 82 -4.00 15.36 5.48
N GLY A 83 -4.19 14.38 6.38
CA GLY A 83 -4.89 14.54 7.65
C GLY A 83 -6.42 14.53 7.52
N LYS A 84 -6.96 13.99 6.43
CA LYS A 84 -8.40 13.81 6.26
C LYS A 84 -8.88 12.60 7.06
N ASP A 85 -10.08 12.71 7.60
CA ASP A 85 -10.77 11.56 8.19
C ASP A 85 -11.18 10.59 7.07
N LEU A 86 -10.58 9.40 7.09
CA LEU A 86 -10.99 8.34 6.18
C LEU A 86 -12.28 7.72 6.75
N PRO A 87 -13.41 7.75 6.01
CA PRO A 87 -14.70 7.30 6.54
C PRO A 87 -14.67 5.83 6.99
N GLY A 88 -13.89 4.99 6.30
CA GLY A 88 -13.70 3.59 6.69
C GLY A 88 -12.87 3.39 7.96
N VAL A 89 -11.96 4.32 8.30
CA VAL A 89 -11.18 4.27 9.55
C VAL A 89 -11.98 4.88 10.69
N ALA A 90 -12.63 6.02 10.46
CA ALA A 90 -13.50 6.67 11.46
C ALA A 90 -14.62 5.73 11.95
N ALA A 91 -15.23 4.97 11.03
CA ALA A 91 -16.22 3.97 11.40
C ALA A 91 -15.68 2.84 12.32
N LEU A 92 -14.36 2.60 12.33
CA LEU A 92 -13.72 1.63 13.23
C LEU A 92 -13.41 2.23 14.60
N ASP A 93 -13.15 3.54 14.68
CA ASP A 93 -12.93 4.24 15.96
C ASP A 93 -14.24 4.37 16.75
N ASP A 94 -15.36 4.56 16.05
CA ASP A 94 -16.72 4.52 16.62
C ASP A 94 -17.21 3.08 16.88
N ALA A 95 -16.58 2.08 16.27
CA ALA A 95 -16.88 0.70 16.56
C ALA A 95 -16.34 0.37 17.96
N PRO A 96 -17.14 -0.23 18.85
CA PRO A 96 -16.63 -0.65 20.15
C PRO A 96 -15.44 -1.58 19.91
N ALA A 97 -14.27 -1.16 20.41
CA ALA A 97 -13.07 -1.99 20.41
C ALA A 97 -13.49 -3.39 20.87
N LYS A 98 -13.15 -4.41 20.08
CA LYS A 98 -13.60 -5.79 20.30
C LYS A 98 -13.06 -6.33 21.64
N ALA A 99 -13.68 -5.93 22.76
CA ALA A 99 -13.97 -6.85 23.82
C ALA A 99 -15.00 -7.84 23.27
N ALA A 100 -14.80 -9.11 23.53
CA ALA A 100 -15.79 -10.12 23.25
C ALA A 100 -17.17 -9.66 23.79
N GLY A 101 -18.15 -9.49 22.88
CA GLY A 101 -19.57 -9.39 23.23
C GLY A 101 -20.24 -8.03 23.04
N GLY A 102 -21.02 -7.93 21.95
CA GLY A 102 -22.42 -7.49 21.98
C GLY A 102 -22.75 -6.00 21.82
N GLY A 103 -23.41 -5.66 20.70
CA GLY A 103 -24.41 -4.57 20.68
C GLY A 103 -24.65 -3.83 19.34
N GLY A 104 -25.58 -4.32 18.51
CA GLY A 104 -26.64 -3.45 17.93
C GLY A 104 -26.46 -2.78 16.57
N GLY A 105 -25.38 -3.02 15.84
CA GLY A 105 -25.22 -2.67 14.42
C GLY A 105 -24.61 -3.86 13.69
N ALA A 106 -24.88 -4.02 12.39
CA ALA A 106 -24.44 -5.17 11.60
C ALA A 106 -22.96 -5.47 11.89
N THR A 107 -22.71 -6.50 12.70
CA THR A 107 -21.40 -6.84 13.20
C THR A 107 -20.70 -7.59 12.09
N ILE A 108 -19.52 -7.13 11.69
CA ILE A 108 -18.68 -7.87 10.76
C ILE A 108 -18.32 -9.21 11.41
N THR A 109 -18.92 -10.29 10.94
CA THR A 109 -18.75 -11.65 11.46
C THR A 109 -17.52 -12.32 10.90
N SER A 110 -17.15 -11.99 9.66
CA SER A 110 -15.91 -12.46 9.05
C SER A 110 -15.38 -11.50 8.00
N VAL A 111 -14.06 -11.36 7.96
CA VAL A 111 -13.30 -10.68 6.90
C VAL A 111 -12.52 -11.77 6.17
N ARG A 112 -12.69 -11.87 4.86
CA ARG A 112 -11.90 -12.77 4.01
C ARG A 112 -11.24 -11.98 2.91
N ALA A 113 -9.92 -11.98 2.88
CA ALA A 113 -9.16 -11.47 1.76
C ALA A 113 -8.73 -12.66 0.89
N ARG A 114 -8.94 -12.56 -0.43
CA ARG A 114 -8.38 -13.50 -1.40
C ARG A 114 -7.65 -12.74 -2.51
N GLU A 115 -6.57 -13.33 -3.00
CA GLU A 115 -5.99 -12.90 -4.26
C GLU A 115 -6.93 -13.32 -5.40
N ILE A 116 -7.32 -12.36 -6.21
CA ILE A 116 -8.03 -12.56 -7.47
C ILE A 116 -7.25 -11.88 -8.59
N PHE A 117 -7.62 -12.15 -9.83
CA PHE A 117 -7.10 -11.42 -10.98
C PHE A 117 -8.20 -10.51 -11.53
N ASP A 118 -7.88 -9.24 -11.77
CA ASP A 118 -8.81 -8.31 -12.40
C ASP A 118 -9.10 -8.73 -13.86
N SER A 119 -10.00 -8.00 -14.54
CA SER A 119 -10.35 -8.29 -15.95
C SER A 119 -9.19 -8.10 -16.94
N ARG A 120 -8.06 -7.52 -16.49
CA ARG A 120 -6.83 -7.32 -17.25
C ARG A 120 -5.75 -8.33 -16.87
N GLY A 121 -6.02 -9.26 -15.95
CA GLY A 121 -5.09 -10.28 -15.50
C GLY A 121 -4.08 -9.81 -14.45
N ASN A 122 -4.32 -8.69 -13.77
CA ASN A 122 -3.46 -8.21 -12.68
C ASN A 122 -3.90 -8.80 -11.34
N PRO A 123 -2.97 -9.25 -10.48
CA PRO A 123 -3.32 -9.70 -9.14
C PRO A 123 -3.85 -8.52 -8.32
N THR A 124 -5.05 -8.68 -7.76
CA THR A 124 -5.69 -7.73 -6.85
C THR A 124 -6.26 -8.49 -5.65
N VAL A 125 -6.54 -7.77 -4.56
CA VAL A 125 -7.09 -8.35 -3.34
C VAL A 125 -8.55 -7.98 -3.25
N GLU A 126 -9.41 -8.98 -3.29
CA GLU A 126 -10.84 -8.82 -2.99
C GLU A 126 -11.06 -9.09 -1.51
N VAL A 127 -11.70 -8.15 -0.83
CA VAL A 127 -12.04 -8.25 0.58
C VAL A 127 -13.54 -8.44 0.71
N ASP A 128 -13.96 -9.65 1.07
CA ASP A 128 -15.34 -9.94 1.42
C ASP A 128 -15.56 -9.63 2.91
N LEU A 129 -16.54 -8.77 3.17
CA LEU A 129 -17.02 -8.46 4.51
C LEU A 129 -18.37 -9.14 4.70
N MET A 130 -18.43 -10.14 5.58
CA MET A 130 -19.69 -10.75 5.99
C MET A 130 -20.20 -10.02 7.23
N THR A 131 -21.44 -9.55 7.21
CA THR A 131 -22.12 -8.97 8.38
C THR A 131 -23.28 -9.87 8.80
N ASP A 132 -23.79 -9.71 10.02
CA ASP A 132 -24.88 -10.51 10.61
C ASP A 132 -26.31 -10.01 10.31
N LEU A 133 -26.49 -9.25 9.23
CA LEU A 133 -27.82 -8.90 8.69
C LEU A 133 -28.34 -9.95 7.70
#